data_AF-A0A101NS32-F1
#
_entry.id   AF-A0A101NS32-F1
#
_cell.length_a   1.000
_cell.length_b   1.000
_cell.length_c   1.000
_cell.angle_alpha   90.00
_cell.angle_beta   90.00
_cell.angle_gamma   90.00
#
_symmetry.space_group_name_H-M   'P 1'
#
loop_
_entity.id
_entity.type
_entity.pdbx_description
1 polymer ?
#
loop_
_entity_poly.entity_id
_entity_poly.type
_entity_poly.pdbx_seq_one_letter_code
_entity_poly.pdbx_strand_id
1 'polypeptide(L)'
;MKALVLSGGSPEADRSVLFRVLEQIADVGITDVGIVLGSAADTVRTAVGDGARFGVGVTYLPPTRRPGPGEAVRTARDWLGDDDFVTHPEDVLVPGGIGEQAEAFRSRRPAAQVVPGPAGVYFFTDDVHRAVDAVQAAAPGGPEITDVLRWMTDQGLEVVPAAPAGSGPAPIRP
;
A
#
# COMPACT_ATOMS: atom_id res chain seq x y z
N MET A 1 -7.14 8.57 -5.22
CA MET A 1 -6.63 7.41 -4.45
C MET A 1 -5.39 7.84 -3.70
N LYS A 2 -5.15 7.26 -2.52
CA LYS A 2 -3.99 7.50 -1.67
C LYS A 2 -2.95 6.37 -1.79
N ALA A 3 -1.76 6.56 -1.23
CA ALA A 3 -0.83 5.48 -0.98
C ALA A 3 -0.47 5.42 0.51
N LEU A 4 -0.39 4.20 1.05
CA LEU A 4 0.05 3.90 2.39
C LEU A 4 1.35 3.12 2.33
N VAL A 5 2.46 3.77 2.64
CA VAL A 5 3.78 3.15 2.69
C VAL A 5 4.06 2.59 4.08
N LEU A 6 4.47 1.32 4.15
CA LEU A 6 4.80 0.64 5.39
C LEU A 6 6.30 0.73 5.63
N SER A 7 6.70 1.49 6.65
CA SER A 7 8.10 1.52 7.09
C SER A 7 8.38 0.40 8.09
N GLY A 8 9.16 -0.60 7.67
CA GLY A 8 9.41 -1.85 8.39
C GLY A 8 10.41 -1.74 9.53
N GLY A 9 11.04 -0.58 9.72
CA GLY A 9 11.97 -0.35 10.83
C GLY A 9 13.31 -1.09 10.69
N SER A 10 13.61 -1.64 9.53
CA SER A 10 14.94 -2.19 9.26
C SER A 10 15.92 -1.03 9.06
N PRO A 11 17.04 -0.97 9.80
CA PRO A 11 18.11 -0.01 9.53
C PRO A 11 18.69 -0.16 8.12
N GLU A 12 18.48 -1.33 7.49
CA GLU A 12 18.92 -1.64 6.13
C GLU A 12 17.98 -1.16 5.03
N ALA A 13 16.85 -0.49 5.34
CA ALA A 13 16.00 0.10 4.32
C ALA A 13 16.85 1.06 3.48
N ASP A 14 17.25 0.61 2.29
CA ASP A 14 18.06 1.41 1.40
C ASP A 14 17.21 2.61 1.03
N ARG A 15 17.66 3.77 1.48
CA ARG A 15 17.04 5.06 1.22
C ARG A 15 16.75 5.23 -0.29
N SER A 16 17.59 4.64 -1.14
CA SER A 16 17.41 4.61 -2.59
C SER A 16 16.16 3.84 -3.01
N VAL A 17 15.83 2.72 -2.35
CA VAL A 17 14.64 1.91 -2.65
C VAL A 17 13.37 2.65 -2.25
N LEU A 18 13.31 3.22 -1.04
CA LEU A 18 12.15 4.03 -0.62
C LEU A 18 11.90 5.19 -1.60
N PHE A 19 12.95 5.82 -2.12
CA PHE A 19 12.82 6.90 -3.09
C PHE A 19 12.20 6.40 -4.40
N ARG A 20 12.67 5.24 -4.89
CA ARG A 20 12.08 4.58 -6.07
C ARG A 20 10.62 4.17 -5.83
N VAL A 21 10.26 3.73 -4.64
CA VAL A 21 8.85 3.43 -4.28
C VAL A 21 7.99 4.69 -4.38
N LEU A 22 8.45 5.82 -3.82
CA LEU A 22 7.73 7.09 -3.91
C LEU A 22 7.61 7.59 -5.36
N GLU A 23 8.66 7.43 -6.17
CA GLU A 23 8.62 7.71 -7.61
C GLU A 23 7.57 6.83 -8.32
N GLN A 24 7.53 5.51 -8.07
CA GLN A 24 6.53 4.61 -8.68
C GLN A 24 5.09 4.98 -8.29
N ILE A 25 4.89 5.46 -7.06
CA ILE A 25 3.59 5.96 -6.58
C ILE A 25 3.21 7.25 -7.31
N ALA A 26 4.16 8.17 -7.47
CA ALA A 26 3.96 9.43 -8.19
C ALA A 26 3.66 9.20 -9.69
N ASP A 27 4.35 8.24 -10.32
CA ASP A 27 4.20 7.90 -11.75
C ASP A 27 2.76 7.46 -12.10
N VAL A 28 2.02 6.91 -11.13
CA VAL A 28 0.61 6.54 -11.32
C VAL A 28 -0.38 7.64 -10.92
N GLY A 29 0.12 8.84 -10.63
CA GLY A 29 -0.68 10.04 -10.31
C GLY A 29 -1.19 10.10 -8.87
N ILE A 30 -0.62 9.32 -7.95
CA ILE A 30 -0.95 9.42 -6.52
C ILE A 30 -0.11 10.52 -5.89
N THR A 31 -0.77 11.55 -5.37
CA THR A 31 -0.08 12.67 -4.71
C THR A 31 -0.15 12.60 -3.18
N ASP A 32 -1.12 11.91 -2.59
CA ASP A 32 -1.28 11.83 -1.14
C ASP A 32 -0.70 10.53 -0.59
N VAL A 33 0.40 10.64 0.17
CA VAL A 33 1.15 9.49 0.69
C VAL A 33 1.20 9.52 2.22
N GLY A 34 0.69 8.47 2.84
CA GLY A 34 0.82 8.21 4.28
C GLY A 34 1.99 7.26 4.51
N ILE A 35 2.96 7.65 5.33
CA ILE A 35 4.05 6.74 5.74
C ILE A 35 3.81 6.32 7.19
N VAL A 36 3.50 5.04 7.40
CA VAL A 36 3.44 4.44 8.73
C VAL A 36 4.85 4.27 9.23
N LEU A 37 5.22 5.00 10.28
CA LEU A 37 6.60 5.04 10.76
C LEU A 37 6.98 3.78 11.53
N GLY A 38 8.15 3.22 11.22
CA GLY A 38 8.79 2.19 12.02
C GLY A 38 9.75 2.76 13.05
N SER A 39 10.67 1.92 13.53
CA SER A 39 11.78 2.31 14.44
C SER A 39 12.72 3.34 13.83
N ALA A 40 12.85 3.40 12.50
CA ALA A 40 13.72 4.32 11.77
C ALA A 40 13.05 5.68 11.45
N ALA A 41 12.08 6.11 12.26
CA ALA A 41 11.23 7.27 11.99
C ALA A 41 11.98 8.56 11.63
N ASP A 42 13.00 8.94 12.41
CA ASP A 42 13.76 10.18 12.19
C ASP A 42 14.57 10.14 10.89
N THR A 43 15.11 8.96 10.55
CA THR A 43 15.82 8.74 9.28
C THR A 43 14.88 8.91 8.10
N VAL A 44 13.68 8.32 8.18
CA VAL A 44 12.66 8.43 7.13
C VAL A 44 12.17 9.87 6.99
N ARG A 45 11.92 10.56 8.11
CA ARG A 45 11.51 11.98 8.11
C ARG A 45 12.56 12.89 7.47
N THR A 46 13.81 12.72 7.88
CA THR A 46 14.94 13.50 7.36
C THR A 46 15.18 13.22 5.87
N ALA A 47 15.07 11.96 5.47
CA ALA A 47 15.26 11.58 4.08
C ALA A 47 14.13 12.13 3.23
N VAL A 48 12.87 11.78 3.53
CA VAL A 48 11.72 12.04 2.66
C VAL A 48 11.27 13.50 2.68
N GLY A 49 11.30 14.15 3.84
CA GLY A 49 10.75 15.51 4.00
C GLY A 49 9.24 15.57 3.76
N ASP A 50 8.75 16.65 3.16
CA ASP A 50 7.34 16.76 2.77
C ASP A 50 6.96 15.91 1.54
N GLY A 51 7.93 15.26 0.90
CA GLY A 51 7.74 14.44 -0.30
C GLY A 51 7.79 15.22 -1.63
N ALA A 52 7.88 16.55 -1.60
CA ALA A 52 7.70 17.39 -2.79
C ALA A 52 8.70 17.06 -3.91
N ARG A 53 9.92 16.64 -3.56
CA ARG A 53 10.95 16.22 -4.52
C ARG A 53 10.59 14.97 -5.35
N PHE A 54 9.59 14.21 -4.91
CA PHE A 54 9.08 13.04 -5.61
C PHE A 54 7.75 13.33 -6.33
N GLY A 55 7.20 14.53 -6.20
CA GLY A 55 5.88 14.86 -6.74
C GLY A 55 4.70 14.42 -5.86
N VAL A 56 4.94 14.12 -4.58
CA VAL A 56 3.91 13.71 -3.61
C VAL A 56 3.93 14.60 -2.36
N GLY A 57 2.82 14.62 -1.62
CA GLY A 57 2.70 15.16 -0.27
C GLY A 57 2.69 14.04 0.76
N VAL A 58 3.59 14.11 1.72
CA VAL A 58 3.77 13.04 2.73
C VAL A 58 3.16 13.43 4.07
N THR A 59 2.29 12.56 4.57
CA THR A 59 1.80 12.56 5.95
C THR A 59 2.47 11.43 6.72
N TYR A 60 3.10 11.78 7.84
CA TYR A 60 3.74 10.80 8.71
C TYR A 60 2.76 10.27 9.75
N LEU A 61 2.45 8.99 9.67
CA LEU A 61 1.48 8.30 10.52
C LEU A 61 2.19 7.63 11.70
N PRO A 62 1.50 7.49 12.85
CA PRO A 62 2.08 6.88 14.04
C PRO A 62 2.49 5.42 13.77
N PRO A 63 3.44 4.89 14.56
CA PRO A 63 3.86 3.50 14.42
C PRO A 63 2.72 2.54 14.74
N THR A 64 2.73 1.40 14.05
CA THR A 64 1.84 0.28 14.35
C THR A 64 2.34 -0.50 15.56
N ARG A 65 1.43 -1.26 16.21
CA ARG A 65 1.84 -2.18 17.28
C ARG A 65 2.48 -3.45 16.74
N ARG A 66 2.20 -3.77 15.47
CA ARG A 66 2.72 -4.94 14.74
C ARG A 66 3.07 -4.57 13.30
N PRO A 67 4.07 -5.20 12.69
CA PRO A 67 4.33 -5.02 11.28
C PRO A 67 3.21 -5.67 10.46
N GLY A 68 2.81 -5.02 9.36
CA GLY A 68 1.97 -5.65 8.34
C GLY A 68 0.85 -4.76 7.80
N PRO A 69 0.31 -5.10 6.60
CA PRO A 69 -0.70 -4.29 5.90
C PRO A 69 -1.98 -4.06 6.69
N GLY A 70 -2.59 -5.11 7.26
CA GLY A 70 -3.87 -4.95 7.97
C GLY A 70 -3.74 -4.05 9.21
N GLU A 71 -2.63 -4.16 9.94
CA GLU A 71 -2.35 -3.29 11.09
C GLU A 71 -2.04 -1.84 10.65
N ALA A 72 -1.33 -1.66 9.53
CA ALA A 72 -1.09 -0.35 8.94
C ALA A 72 -2.39 0.34 8.51
N VAL A 73 -3.30 -0.39 7.85
CA VAL A 73 -4.63 0.10 7.47
C VAL A 73 -5.41 0.53 8.72
N ARG A 74 -5.40 -0.29 9.78
CA ARG A 74 -6.07 0.06 11.05
C ARG A 74 -5.53 1.36 11.65
N THR A 75 -4.21 1.52 11.68
CA THR A 75 -3.55 2.73 12.21
C THR A 75 -3.82 3.96 11.35
N ALA A 76 -3.96 3.77 10.04
CA ALA A 76 -4.18 4.83 9.07
C ALA A 76 -5.67 5.14 8.81
N ARG A 77 -6.62 4.43 9.45
CA ARG A 77 -8.06 4.48 9.19
C ARG A 77 -8.60 5.90 9.02
N ASP A 78 -8.34 6.76 9.99
CA ASP A 78 -8.86 8.14 9.99
C ASP A 78 -8.24 9.01 8.88
N TRP A 79 -6.98 8.75 8.52
CA TRP A 79 -6.29 9.45 7.44
C TRP A 79 -6.71 8.94 6.06
N LEU A 80 -6.91 7.62 5.92
CA LEU A 80 -7.40 7.00 4.69
C LEU A 80 -8.83 7.45 4.40
N GLY A 81 -9.72 7.45 5.40
CA GLY A 81 -11.13 7.74 5.21
C GLY A 81 -11.76 6.78 4.21
N ASP A 82 -12.59 7.32 3.32
CA ASP A 82 -13.29 6.56 2.29
C ASP A 82 -12.54 6.54 0.93
N ASP A 83 -11.28 6.99 0.91
CA ASP A 83 -10.48 6.99 -0.31
C ASP A 83 -9.98 5.58 -0.65
N ASP A 84 -10.07 5.23 -1.93
CA ASP A 84 -9.33 4.11 -2.50
C ASP A 84 -7.82 4.30 -2.28
N PHE A 85 -7.07 3.23 -2.03
CA PHE A 85 -5.64 3.34 -1.78
C PHE A 85 -4.84 2.10 -2.15
N VAL A 86 -3.51 2.27 -2.22
CA VAL A 86 -2.54 1.17 -2.33
C VAL A 86 -1.71 1.08 -1.05
N THR A 87 -1.50 -0.12 -0.52
CA THR A 87 -0.46 -0.37 0.49
C THR A 87 0.83 -0.78 -0.22
N HIS A 88 1.96 -0.24 0.20
CA HIS A 88 3.25 -0.53 -0.42
C HIS A 88 4.36 -0.66 0.64
N PRO A 89 5.11 -1.76 0.70
CA PRO A 89 6.29 -1.84 1.56
C PRO A 89 7.38 -0.86 1.09
N GLU A 90 8.16 -0.32 2.01
CA GLU A 90 9.22 0.65 1.70
C GLU A 90 10.42 0.06 0.93
N ASP A 91 10.59 -1.26 0.99
CA ASP A 91 11.74 -2.02 0.48
C ASP A 91 11.39 -2.91 -0.72
N VAL A 92 10.15 -2.87 -1.18
CA VAL A 92 9.65 -3.64 -2.31
C VAL A 92 9.65 -2.75 -3.56
N LEU A 93 10.26 -3.21 -4.66
CA LEU A 93 10.08 -2.59 -5.97
C LEU A 93 9.28 -3.52 -6.88
N VAL A 94 8.27 -2.96 -7.55
CA VAL A 94 7.52 -3.68 -8.58
C VAL A 94 8.23 -3.46 -9.92
N PRO A 95 8.73 -4.53 -10.59
CA PRO A 95 9.31 -4.40 -11.91
C PRO A 95 8.29 -3.82 -12.91
N GLY A 96 8.65 -2.77 -13.64
CA GLY A 96 7.73 -2.06 -14.52
C GLY A 96 6.77 -1.08 -13.81
N GLY A 97 6.89 -0.94 -12.48
CA GLY A 97 6.02 -0.07 -11.67
C GLY A 97 4.64 -0.68 -11.41
N ILE A 98 3.75 0.13 -10.84
CA ILE A 98 2.40 -0.28 -10.44
C ILE A 98 1.29 0.25 -11.38
N GLY A 99 1.67 0.77 -12.56
CA GLY A 99 0.76 1.46 -13.50
C GLY A 99 -0.40 0.60 -13.99
N GLU A 100 -0.10 -0.57 -14.56
CA GLU A 100 -1.11 -1.50 -15.08
C GLU A 100 -2.09 -1.94 -13.99
N GLN A 101 -1.58 -2.19 -12.77
CA GLN A 101 -2.38 -2.62 -11.64
C GLN A 101 -3.24 -1.48 -11.10
N ALA A 102 -2.71 -0.26 -11.03
CA ALA A 102 -3.46 0.92 -10.59
C ALA A 102 -4.59 1.25 -11.58
N GLU A 103 -4.34 1.17 -12.88
CA GLU A 103 -5.37 1.39 -13.90
C GLU A 103 -6.45 0.30 -13.86
N ALA A 104 -6.06 -0.98 -13.79
CA ALA A 104 -7.00 -2.08 -13.66
C ALA A 104 -7.88 -1.95 -12.40
N PHE A 105 -7.27 -1.56 -11.27
CA PHE A 105 -7.98 -1.32 -10.03
C PHE A 105 -8.97 -0.15 -10.16
N ARG A 106 -8.57 0.97 -10.75
CA ARG A 106 -9.48 2.12 -10.97
C ARG A 106 -10.65 1.80 -11.90
N SER A 107 -10.42 0.96 -12.90
CA SER A 107 -11.42 0.59 -13.90
C SER A 107 -12.45 -0.41 -13.37
N ARG A 108 -12.00 -1.46 -12.66
CA ARG A 108 -12.88 -2.50 -12.13
C ARG A 108 -13.40 -2.19 -10.72
N ARG A 109 -12.61 -1.47 -9.92
CA ARG A 109 -12.82 -1.12 -8.52
C ARG A 109 -13.29 -2.31 -7.64
N PRO A 110 -12.54 -3.43 -7.63
CA PRO A 110 -12.83 -4.53 -6.71
C PRO A 110 -12.59 -4.07 -5.26
N ALA A 111 -13.17 -4.77 -4.29
CA ALA A 111 -12.96 -4.43 -2.88
C ALA A 111 -11.48 -4.54 -2.47
N ALA A 112 -10.78 -5.55 -3.03
CA ALA A 112 -9.33 -5.68 -2.93
C ALA A 112 -8.71 -6.24 -4.22
N GLN A 113 -7.51 -5.77 -4.57
CA GLN A 113 -6.69 -6.34 -5.63
C GLN A 113 -5.29 -6.68 -5.09
N VAL A 114 -4.89 -7.94 -5.23
CA VAL A 114 -3.62 -8.49 -4.74
C VAL A 114 -2.59 -8.49 -5.86
N VAL A 115 -1.48 -7.76 -5.72
CA VAL A 115 -0.42 -7.77 -6.75
C VAL A 115 0.42 -9.04 -6.60
N PRO A 116 0.44 -9.96 -7.60
CA PRO A 116 1.27 -11.14 -7.54
C PRO A 116 2.74 -10.76 -7.75
N GLY A 117 3.64 -11.40 -7.00
CA GLY A 117 5.07 -11.11 -7.06
C GLY A 117 5.58 -10.62 -5.71
N PRO A 118 6.17 -9.41 -5.62
CA PRO A 118 6.76 -8.98 -4.37
C PRO A 118 5.67 -8.82 -3.30
N ALA A 119 5.85 -9.52 -2.18
CA ALA A 119 4.86 -9.58 -1.12
C ALA A 119 4.56 -8.17 -0.58
N GLY A 120 3.29 -7.88 -0.30
CA GLY A 120 2.92 -6.68 0.46
C GLY A 120 2.24 -5.55 -0.32
N VAL A 121 2.13 -5.64 -1.65
CA VAL A 121 1.43 -4.62 -2.47
C VAL A 121 -0.02 -5.01 -2.72
N TYR A 122 -0.95 -4.19 -2.23
CA TYR A 122 -2.38 -4.43 -2.30
C TYR A 122 -3.11 -3.12 -2.62
N PHE A 123 -4.15 -3.20 -3.42
CA PHE A 123 -5.09 -2.09 -3.62
C PHE A 123 -6.40 -2.38 -2.90
N PHE A 124 -6.97 -1.36 -2.27
CA PHE A 124 -8.19 -1.48 -1.47
C PHE A 124 -9.15 -0.33 -1.74
N THR A 125 -10.44 -0.64 -1.62
CA THR A 125 -11.49 0.34 -1.35
C THR A 125 -11.67 0.49 0.17
N ASP A 126 -12.58 1.36 0.59
CA ASP A 126 -12.94 1.58 1.99
C ASP A 126 -13.57 0.36 2.69
N ASP A 127 -14.09 -0.62 1.93
CA ASP A 127 -14.62 -1.88 2.48
C ASP A 127 -13.63 -2.62 3.39
N VAL A 128 -12.33 -2.44 3.15
CA VAL A 128 -11.26 -3.04 3.95
C VAL A 128 -11.34 -2.63 5.43
N HIS A 129 -11.85 -1.43 5.75
CA HIS A 129 -11.97 -0.97 7.14
C HIS A 129 -12.90 -1.86 7.94
N ARG A 130 -14.02 -2.28 7.34
CA ARG A 130 -14.96 -3.21 7.97
C ARG A 130 -14.33 -4.57 8.22
N ALA A 131 -13.53 -5.05 7.27
CA ALA A 131 -12.81 -6.31 7.39
C ALA A 131 -11.75 -6.26 8.50
N VAL A 132 -10.96 -5.19 8.54
CA VAL A 132 -9.96 -4.94 9.58
C VAL A 132 -10.60 -4.89 10.96
N ASP A 133 -11.71 -4.18 11.12
CA ASP A 133 -12.43 -4.07 12.40
C ASP A 133 -12.97 -5.45 12.86
N ALA A 134 -13.54 -6.22 11.93
CA ALA A 134 -14.08 -7.55 12.24
C ALA A 134 -12.98 -8.54 12.65
N VAL A 135 -11.86 -8.59 11.92
CA VAL A 135 -10.73 -9.48 12.23
C VAL A 135 -10.06 -9.07 13.53
N GLN A 136 -9.89 -7.76 13.78
CA GLN A 136 -9.35 -7.25 15.04
C GLN A 136 -10.23 -7.63 16.24
N ALA A 137 -11.55 -7.62 16.09
CA ALA A 137 -12.46 -8.03 17.15
C ALA A 137 -12.41 -9.55 17.41
N ALA A 138 -12.13 -10.35 16.38
CA ALA A 138 -12.10 -11.81 16.46
C ALA A 138 -10.79 -12.38 17.04
N ALA A 139 -9.65 -11.69 16.88
CA ALA A 139 -8.34 -12.21 17.26
C ALA A 139 -7.47 -11.19 18.03
N PRO A 140 -6.91 -11.55 19.21
CA PRO A 140 -5.96 -10.70 19.94
C PRO A 140 -4.70 -10.37 19.12
N GLY A 141 -4.35 -11.26 18.18
CA GLY A 141 -3.21 -11.15 17.26
C GLY A 141 -3.31 -10.02 16.25
N GLY A 142 -4.48 -9.38 16.10
CA GLY A 142 -4.69 -8.27 15.18
C GLY A 142 -5.10 -8.65 13.77
N PRO A 143 -5.34 -7.65 12.91
CA PRO A 143 -5.73 -7.85 11.52
C PRO A 143 -4.53 -8.29 10.67
N GLU A 144 -4.28 -9.59 10.61
CA GLU A 144 -3.37 -10.16 9.61
C GLU A 144 -4.02 -10.06 8.21
N ILE A 145 -3.21 -9.78 7.19
CA ILE A 145 -3.74 -9.42 5.87
C ILE A 145 -4.46 -10.58 5.18
N THR A 146 -3.99 -11.81 5.35
CA THR A 146 -4.63 -13.03 4.84
C THR A 146 -6.00 -13.24 5.48
N ASP A 147 -6.12 -13.03 6.79
CA ASP A 147 -7.41 -13.11 7.49
C ASP A 147 -8.37 -11.99 7.08
N VAL A 148 -7.87 -10.77 6.83
CA VAL A 148 -8.66 -9.65 6.28
C VAL A 148 -9.19 -9.98 4.89
N LEU A 149 -8.33 -10.44 3.97
CA LEU A 149 -8.74 -10.83 2.61
C LEU A 149 -9.71 -12.01 2.61
N ARG A 150 -9.51 -12.99 3.50
CA ARG A 150 -10.44 -14.11 3.69
C ARG A 150 -11.79 -13.60 4.15
N TRP A 151 -11.83 -12.74 5.17
CA TRP A 151 -13.07 -12.18 5.67
C TRP A 151 -13.83 -11.41 4.58
N MET A 152 -13.12 -10.61 3.76
CA MET A 152 -13.75 -9.89 2.63
C MET A 152 -14.41 -10.86 1.66
N THR A 153 -13.70 -11.93 1.30
CA THR A 153 -14.23 -12.99 0.42
C THR A 153 -15.45 -13.68 1.04
N ASP A 154 -15.40 -14.01 2.33
CA ASP A 154 -16.50 -14.65 3.07
C ASP A 154 -17.76 -13.77 3.14
N GLN A 155 -17.60 -12.44 3.04
CA GLN A 155 -18.72 -11.49 2.94
C GLN A 155 -19.21 -11.26 1.50
N GLY A 156 -18.64 -11.95 0.52
CA GLY A 156 -18.99 -11.78 -0.89
C GLY A 156 -18.40 -10.53 -1.54
N LEU A 157 -17.42 -9.89 -0.91
CA LEU A 157 -16.68 -8.77 -1.51
C LEU A 157 -15.68 -9.30 -2.55
N GLU A 158 -15.51 -8.54 -3.62
CA GLU A 158 -14.64 -8.93 -4.73
C GLU A 158 -13.15 -8.75 -4.35
N VAL A 159 -12.44 -9.87 -4.19
CA VAL A 159 -10.99 -9.93 -3.99
C VAL A 159 -10.36 -10.61 -5.19
N VAL A 160 -9.54 -9.89 -5.96
CA VAL A 160 -8.99 -10.39 -7.23
C VAL A 160 -7.45 -10.32 -7.27
N PRO A 161 -6.78 -11.24 -7.97
CA PRO A 161 -5.38 -11.05 -8.29
C PRO A 161 -5.23 -9.95 -9.36
N ALA A 162 -4.20 -9.12 -9.25
CA ALA A 162 -3.78 -8.23 -10.30
C ALA A 162 -3.09 -9.02 -11.43
N ALA A 163 -3.09 -8.48 -12.64
CA ALA A 163 -2.24 -9.02 -13.70
C ALA A 163 -0.75 -8.87 -13.30
N PRO A 164 0.11 -9.84 -13.67
CA PRO A 164 1.55 -9.70 -13.43
C PRO A 164 2.09 -8.48 -14.18
N ALA A 165 2.94 -7.70 -13.51
CA ALA A 165 3.50 -6.47 -14.07
C ALA A 165 4.29 -6.74 -15.36
N GLY A 166 4.03 -5.95 -16.40
CA GLY A 166 4.65 -6.12 -17.71
C GLY A 166 3.96 -7.13 -18.62
N SER A 167 2.68 -7.41 -18.36
CA SER A 167 1.84 -8.24 -19.26
C SER A 167 1.19 -7.42 -20.37
N GLY A 168 1.32 -6.09 -20.37
CA GLY A 168 0.95 -5.24 -21.48
C GLY A 168 1.71 -5.60 -22.77
N PRO A 169 1.12 -5.34 -23.96
CA PRO A 169 1.82 -5.56 -25.21
C PRO A 169 3.13 -4.75 -25.20
N ALA A 170 4.23 -5.39 -25.54
CA ALA A 170 5.54 -4.73 -25.66
C ALA A 170 5.38 -3.44 -26.47
N PRO A 171 5.99 -2.31 -26.04
CA PRO A 171 5.90 -1.07 -26.79
C PRO A 171 6.43 -1.34 -28.20
N ILE A 172 5.58 -1.11 -29.21
CA ILE A 172 6.00 -1.11 -30.62
C ILE A 172 6.99 0.05 -30.72
N ARG A 173 8.30 -0.26 -30.72
CA ARG A 173 9.33 0.75 -30.96
C ARG A 173 9.25 1.18 -32.43
N PRO A 174 9.29 2.49 -32.72
CA PRO A 174 9.39 2.99 -34.09
C PRO A 174 10.73 2.64 -34.73
#